data_AF-A0A8S3KFI9-F1
#
_entry.id   AF-A0A8S3KFI9-F1
#
_cell.length_a   1.000
_cell.length_b   1.000
_cell.length_c   1.000
_cell.angle_alpha   90.00
_cell.angle_beta   90.00
_cell.angle_gamma   90.00
#
_symmetry.space_group_name_H-M   'P 1'
#
loop_
_entity.id
_entity.type
_entity.pdbx_description
1 polymer ?
#
loop_
_entity_poly.entity_id
_entity_poly.type
_entity_poly.pdbx_seq_one_letter_code
_entity_poly.pdbx_strand_id
1 'polypeptide(L)' 'WPPSSPVLNPLDCCIWDELAHQVNWDAVTSKTTLIHEVKRAVRKVSLDVVFESCSSWTNRLHRLSQVKGNYLR' A
#
# COMPACT_ATOMS: atom_id res chain seq x y z
N TRP A 1 2.25 7.98 14.63
CA TRP A 1 2.85 6.79 14.00
C TRP A 1 4.20 6.53 14.63
N PRO A 2 4.53 5.29 15.05
CA PRO A 2 5.88 4.98 15.49
C PRO A 2 6.87 5.18 14.33
N PRO A 3 8.09 5.68 14.59
CA PRO A 3 9.10 5.82 13.55
C PRO A 3 9.43 4.46 12.92
N SER A 4 9.85 4.47 11.65
CA SER A 4 10.27 3.29 10.89
C SER A 4 9.27 2.12 10.88
N SER A 5 7.96 2.43 10.92
CA SER A 5 6.89 1.41 11.00
C SER A 5 5.95 1.42 9.78
N PRO A 6 6.46 1.17 8.56
CA PRO A 6 5.62 1.15 7.34
C PRO A 6 4.56 0.04 7.39
N VAL A 7 4.84 -1.07 8.10
CA VAL A 7 3.89 -2.19 8.28
C VAL A 7 2.58 -1.80 8.96
N LEU A 8 2.56 -0.66 9.66
CA LEU A 8 1.38 -0.10 10.30
C LEU A 8 0.66 0.93 9.42
N ASN A 9 1.32 1.49 8.39
CA ASN A 9 0.71 2.44 7.48
C ASN A 9 -0.03 1.69 6.36
N PRO A 10 -1.38 1.78 6.25
CA PRO A 10 -2.13 1.12 5.18
C PRO A 10 -1.66 1.50 3.77
N LEU A 11 -1.12 2.72 3.59
CA LEU A 11 -0.54 3.12 2.32
C LEU A 11 0.71 2.30 1.99
N ASP A 12 1.63 2.16 2.95
CA ASP A 12 2.92 1.50 2.75
C ASP A 12 2.82 -0.02 2.74
N CYS A 13 1.85 -0.59 3.46
CA CYS A 13 1.75 -2.05 3.61
C CYS A 13 0.70 -2.72 2.73
N CYS A 14 -0.07 -1.93 1.96
CA CYS A 14 -1.10 -2.42 1.05
C CYS A 14 -1.21 -1.56 -0.23
N ILE A 15 -1.55 -0.27 -0.10
CA ILE A 15 -2.02 0.53 -1.27
C ILE A 15 -0.92 0.75 -2.31
N TRP A 16 0.32 0.99 -1.89
CA TRP A 16 1.43 1.18 -2.84
C TRP A 16 1.72 -0.08 -3.64
N ASP A 17 1.63 -1.26 -3.02
CA ASP A 17 1.81 -2.53 -3.70
C ASP A 17 0.69 -2.77 -4.73
N GLU A 18 -0.57 -2.57 -4.35
CA GLU A 18 -1.70 -2.68 -5.29
C GLU A 18 -1.55 -1.71 -6.46
N LEU A 19 -1.20 -0.46 -6.17
CA LEU A 19 -1.01 0.55 -7.20
C LEU A 19 0.12 0.18 -8.17
N ALA A 20 1.23 -0.34 -7.65
CA ALA A 20 2.35 -0.79 -8.48
C ALA A 20 1.97 -1.97 -9.40
N HIS A 21 1.07 -2.87 -8.95
CA HIS A 21 0.53 -3.95 -9.79
C HIS A 21 -0.41 -3.45 -10.89
N GLN A 22 -1.11 -2.34 -10.66
CA GLN A 22 -2.08 -1.78 -11.62
C GLN A 22 -1.45 -0.89 -12.70
N VAL A 23 -0.22 -0.39 -12.46
CA VAL A 23 0.55 0.40 -13.43
C VAL A 23 1.01 -0.50 -14.58
N ASN A 24 0.79 -0.07 -15.84
CA ASN A 24 1.40 -0.74 -16.98
C ASN A 24 2.80 -0.17 -17.20
N TRP A 25 3.80 -0.83 -16.61
CA TRP A 25 5.20 -0.39 -16.65
C TRP A 25 5.77 -0.37 -18.07
N ASP A 26 5.28 -1.21 -18.98
CA ASP A 26 5.72 -1.22 -20.39
C ASP A 26 5.33 0.06 -21.13
N ALA A 27 4.28 0.75 -20.68
CA ALA A 27 3.86 2.03 -21.23
C ALA A 27 4.67 3.23 -20.67
N VAL A 28 5.49 3.02 -19.64
CA VAL A 28 6.22 4.08 -18.95
C VAL A 28 7.58 4.31 -19.60
N THR A 29 7.67 5.33 -20.44
CA THR A 29 8.92 5.73 -21.14
C THR A 29 9.43 7.11 -20.75
N SER A 30 8.61 7.89 -20.02
CA SER A 30 8.92 9.24 -19.59
C SER A 30 8.18 9.59 -18.28
N LYS A 31 8.55 10.73 -17.68
CA LYS A 31 7.81 11.28 -16.53
C LYS A 31 6.32 11.50 -16.84
N THR A 32 6.00 11.95 -18.05
CA THR A 32 4.61 12.23 -18.46
C THR A 32 3.79 10.95 -18.54
N THR A 33 4.34 9.89 -19.15
CA THR A 33 3.68 8.58 -19.22
C THR A 33 3.55 7.96 -17.84
N LEU A 34 4.55 8.12 -16.95
CA LEU A 34 4.45 7.67 -15.55
C LEU A 34 3.28 8.34 -14.84
N ILE A 35 3.17 9.67 -14.90
CA ILE A 35 2.07 10.42 -14.27
C ILE A 35 0.71 9.95 -14.82
N HIS A 36 0.62 9.72 -16.12
CA HIS A 36 -0.60 9.22 -16.75
C HIS A 36 -0.97 7.83 -16.23
N GLU A 37 0.00 6.92 -16.24
CA GLU A 37 -0.18 5.53 -15.83
C GLU A 37 -0.55 5.40 -14.36
N VAL A 38 0.10 6.17 -13.47
CA VAL A 38 -0.26 6.22 -12.03
C VAL A 38 -1.69 6.73 -11.85
N LYS A 39 -2.09 7.81 -12.53
CA LYS A 39 -3.48 8.33 -12.46
C LYS A 39 -4.50 7.31 -12.96
N ARG A 40 -4.16 6.53 -14.00
CA ARG A 40 -5.01 5.44 -14.50
C ARG A 40 -5.09 4.29 -13.50
N ALA A 41 -3.96 3.89 -12.91
CA ALA A 41 -3.88 2.84 -11.90
C ALA A 41 -4.71 3.15 -10.65
N VAL A 42 -4.65 4.39 -10.13
CA VAL A 42 -5.46 4.84 -8.98
C VAL A 42 -6.95 4.62 -9.20
N ARG A 43 -7.46 4.82 -10.43
CA ARG A 43 -8.88 4.61 -10.75
C ARG A 43 -9.30 3.15 -10.79
N LYS A 44 -8.34 2.23 -10.84
CA LYS A 44 -8.57 0.77 -10.85
C LYS A 44 -8.53 0.16 -9.47
N VAL A 45 -7.92 0.84 -8.49
CA VAL A 45 -7.94 0.39 -7.10
C VAL A 45 -9.37 0.42 -6.60
N SER A 46 -9.90 -0.74 -6.21
CA SER A 46 -11.27 -0.83 -5.71
C SER A 46 -11.39 -0.21 -4.32
N LEU A 47 -12.58 0.30 -4.00
CA LEU A 47 -12.86 0.79 -2.64
C LEU A 47 -12.75 -0.34 -1.60
N ASP A 48 -13.03 -1.58 -1.99
CA ASP A 48 -12.89 -2.74 -1.09
C ASP A 48 -11.44 -2.93 -0.63
N VAL A 49 -10.46 -2.79 -1.52
CA VAL A 49 -9.03 -2.84 -1.15
C VAL A 49 -8.68 -1.72 -0.16
N VAL A 50 -9.24 -0.52 -0.36
CA VAL A 50 -9.04 0.60 0.57
C VAL A 50 -9.62 0.29 1.94
N PHE A 51 -10.87 -0.18 2.00
CA PHE A 51 -11.52 -0.53 3.26
C PHE A 51 -10.82 -1.69 3.96
N GLU A 52 -10.46 -2.75 3.24
CA GLU A 52 -9.73 -3.89 3.78
C GLU A 52 -8.36 -3.48 4.34
N SER A 53 -7.63 -2.59 3.67
CA SER A 53 -6.35 -2.07 4.17
C SER A 53 -6.50 -1.40 5.53
N CYS A 54 -7.56 -0.60 5.71
CA CYS A 54 -7.89 0.07 6.97
C CYS A 54 -8.37 -0.94 8.03
N SER A 55 -9.26 -1.86 7.66
CA SER A 55 -9.79 -2.87 8.58
C SER A 55 -8.72 -3.86 9.06
N SER A 56 -7.68 -4.12 8.25
CA SER A 56 -6.56 -4.98 8.63
C SER A 56 -5.63 -4.35 9.69
N TRP A 57 -5.73 -3.03 9.92
CA TRP A 57 -4.83 -2.28 10.79
C TRP A 57 -4.84 -2.78 12.24
N THR A 58 -6.02 -3.04 12.81
CA THR A 58 -6.14 -3.56 14.18
C THR A 58 -5.49 -4.93 14.33
N ASN A 59 -5.64 -5.81 13.34
CA ASN A 59 -4.97 -7.11 13.34
C ASN A 59 -3.44 -6.97 13.27
N ARG A 60 -2.93 -6.04 12.44
CA ARG A 60 -1.49 -5.74 12.35
C ARG A 60 -0.94 -5.20 13.67
N LEU A 61 -1.67 -4.29 14.31
CA LEU A 61 -1.30 -3.75 15.62
C LEU A 61 -1.28 -4.86 16.69
N HIS A 62 -2.28 -5.74 16.68
CA HIS A 62 -2.32 -6.90 17.58
C HIS A 62 -1.12 -7.83 17.34
N ARG A 63 -0.78 -8.15 16.09
CA ARG A 63 0.42 -8.95 15.78
C ARG A 63 1.71 -8.26 16.26
N LEU A 64 1.80 -6.94 16.13
CA LEU A 64 2.95 -6.17 16.58
C LEU A 64 3.15 -6.27 18.10
N SER A 65 2.05 -6.29 18.87
CA SER A 65 2.14 -6.46 20.33
C SER A 65 2.64 -7.86 20.71
N GLN A 66 2.26 -8.90 19.96
CA GLN A 66 2.76 -10.27 20.18
C GLN A 66 4.27 -10.40 19.96
N VAL A 67 4.84 -9.61 19.05
CA VAL A 67 6.29 -9.60 18.78
C VAL A 67 7.04 -8.50 19.55
N LYS A 68 6.41 -7.90 20.57
CA LYS A 68 6.98 -6.85 21.43
C LYS A 68 7.55 -5.66 20.65
N GLY A 69 6.90 -5.27 19.56
CA GLY A 69 7.32 -4.14 18.73
C GLY A 69 8.42 -4.45 17.70
N ASN A 70 8.87 -5.70 17.56
CA ASN A 70 9.77 -6.09 16.47
C ASN A 70 9.06 -6.11 15.10
N TYR A 71 9.85 -6.09 14.02
CA TYR A 71 9.31 -6.15 12.66
C TYR A 71 8.50 -7.43 12.43
N LEU A 72 7.30 -7.27 11.84
CA LEU A 72 6.48 -8.38 11.38
C LEU A 72 7.14 -9.02 10.15
N ARG A 73 7.24 -10.35 10.16
CA ARG A 73 7.57 -11.16 8.97
C ARG A 73 6.32 -11.46 8.16
#